data_AF-L0PB12-F1
#
_entry.id   AF-L0PB12-F1
#
_cell.length_a   1.000
_cell.length_b   1.000
_cell.length_c   1.000
_cell.angle_alpha   90.00
_cell.angle_beta   90.00
_cell.angle_gamma   90.00
#
_symmetry.space_group_name_H-M   'P 1'
#
loop_
_entity.id
_entity.type
_entity.pdbx_description
1 polymer ?
#
loop_
_entity_poly.entity_id
_entity_poly.type
_entity_poly.pdbx_seq_one_letter_code
_entity_poly.pdbx_strand_id
1 'polypeptide(L)'
;MANKNSNTTAEEQLYEEKDLIKSLEKIEVVDYHSTIEVNGVKFTPYHAGHVLGAAMFFIEVAGIKILFTGDYSREEDRHLIPAEVPPIQPDILITESTYGTASHQPISEKESRLTSIIHSIIRRGGRVLIPVFALGRTQELMLIIDEYWHNHPELHSIPVYYACSLAKKCMTVYQTKIFEERNPFIFRYISSLKSLDRFEDIGPCVMLASPGMLQSGVSRALLEKWCPDPKNGLIVAGYCVEGTMAKHILNEPSEIISLSGQKIPRRMTVEEISFEAHVDYIQNSQFIDLINANHIILVHGEQNNMGRLKSALLSKYSHRKNEVHIYNPKNCETLKLTFKGDKIAKTIGHIAETPPENNHVISGIMVQKDFQISIMSSEDLKEFSGLTTSVIMQRQTLSFNASINILHYHLEQMFGAIEDQIDENNNRLFKVNSLVMNIVSVRCLQKNIISLEWPGNALNDTIADSVLAIILAAENNGNHCLHTGFDYKEKKNRIEMFLKSQFGQSLVVNDDIFEIHIDHHIAKINLETFEVECTYEPLRSRVSHVLGGAIATITPFVEPFTENNIKTNDIEKE
;
A
#
# COMPACT_ATOMS: atom_id res chain seq x y z
N MET A 1 37.02 10.48 24.84
CA MET A 1 38.26 10.99 24.19
C MET A 1 38.65 9.97 23.14
N ALA A 2 38.43 10.31 21.87
CA ALA A 2 38.61 9.45 20.73
C ALA A 2 40.10 9.14 20.48
N ASN A 3 40.36 7.91 20.02
CA ASN A 3 41.69 7.42 19.63
C ASN A 3 42.21 8.26 18.45
N LYS A 4 43.26 9.04 18.68
CA LYS A 4 43.75 10.10 17.78
C LYS A 4 44.71 9.61 16.69
N ASN A 5 44.64 8.35 16.28
CA ASN A 5 45.61 7.72 15.37
C ASN A 5 44.96 7.10 14.11
N SER A 6 43.98 7.78 13.51
CA SER A 6 43.63 7.58 12.10
C SER A 6 43.95 8.87 11.37
N ASN A 7 44.97 8.86 10.50
CA ASN A 7 45.29 9.93 9.55
C ASN A 7 44.23 10.02 8.44
N THR A 8 42.96 10.05 8.81
CA THR A 8 41.87 10.44 7.92
C THR A 8 41.65 11.91 8.25
N THR A 9 41.99 12.80 7.33
CA THR A 9 41.71 14.23 7.47
C THR A 9 40.22 14.40 7.79
N ALA A 10 39.87 15.37 8.64
CA ALA A 10 38.47 15.59 9.04
C ALA A 10 37.52 15.80 7.83
N GLU A 11 38.06 16.14 6.65
CA GLU A 11 37.35 16.29 5.39
C GLU A 11 36.91 14.96 4.73
N GLU A 12 37.47 13.81 5.11
CA GLU A 12 37.13 12.49 4.55
C GLU A 12 36.13 11.69 5.40
N GLN A 13 35.74 12.18 6.58
CA GLN A 13 34.74 11.51 7.41
C GLN A 13 33.33 11.75 6.86
N LEU A 14 32.59 10.67 6.58
CA LEU A 14 31.22 10.73 6.04
C LEU A 14 30.21 11.40 7.00
N TYR A 15 30.43 11.29 8.31
CA TYR A 15 29.56 11.84 9.34
C TYR A 15 30.30 11.96 10.68
N GLU A 16 29.80 12.82 11.59
CA GLU A 16 30.33 12.97 12.95
C GLU A 16 29.55 12.13 13.98
N GLU A 17 30.11 11.94 15.18
CA GLU A 17 29.40 11.29 16.31
C GLU A 17 28.08 12.00 16.66
N LYS A 18 28.02 13.33 16.46
CA LYS A 18 26.79 14.11 16.65
C LYS A 18 25.69 13.74 15.66
N ASP A 19 26.06 13.42 14.42
CA ASP A 19 25.10 13.02 13.40
C ASP A 19 24.54 11.63 13.69
N LEU A 20 25.38 10.71 14.19
CA LEU A 20 24.96 9.41 14.68
C LEU A 20 23.95 9.53 15.83
N ILE A 21 24.19 10.40 16.81
CA ILE A 21 23.26 10.58 17.93
C ILE A 21 21.92 11.14 17.43
N LYS A 22 21.93 12.13 16.52
CA LYS A 22 20.72 12.71 15.94
C LYS A 22 19.94 11.73 15.06
N SER A 23 20.60 10.74 14.45
CA SER A 23 19.90 9.76 13.62
C SER A 23 19.08 8.77 14.45
N LEU A 24 19.49 8.48 15.70
CA LEU A 24 18.77 7.57 16.59
C LEU A 24 17.32 8.01 16.86
N GLU A 25 17.06 9.32 16.93
CA GLU A 25 15.71 9.87 17.12
C GLU A 25 14.78 9.62 15.92
N LYS A 26 15.34 9.26 14.76
CA LYS A 26 14.61 8.96 13.53
C LYS A 26 14.42 7.46 13.29
N ILE A 27 14.91 6.60 14.19
CA ILE A 27 14.86 5.14 14.06
C ILE A 27 13.75 4.62 14.96
N GLU A 28 12.74 4.02 14.35
CA GLU A 28 11.69 3.30 15.06
C GLU A 28 12.11 1.85 15.29
N VAL A 29 11.90 1.37 16.52
CA VAL A 29 12.22 -0.02 16.91
C VAL A 29 10.99 -0.88 16.74
N VAL A 30 11.18 -2.06 16.17
CA VAL A 30 10.10 -3.02 15.91
C VAL A 30 10.47 -4.35 16.57
N ASP A 31 9.53 -4.88 17.35
CA ASP A 31 9.69 -6.19 17.98
C ASP A 31 9.52 -7.31 16.95
N TYR A 32 10.21 -8.43 17.18
CA TYR A 32 10.04 -9.64 16.38
C TYR A 32 8.56 -10.06 16.33
N HIS A 33 8.16 -10.61 15.18
CA HIS A 33 6.82 -11.11 14.89
C HIS A 33 5.70 -10.05 14.94
N SER A 34 6.04 -8.77 15.14
CA SER A 34 5.07 -7.67 15.12
C SER A 34 4.94 -7.10 13.72
N THR A 35 3.75 -7.21 13.13
CA THR A 35 3.48 -6.59 11.83
C THR A 35 3.23 -5.10 12.01
N ILE A 36 3.99 -4.27 11.30
CA ILE A 36 3.70 -2.83 11.21
C ILE A 36 3.44 -2.40 9.77
N GLU A 37 2.60 -1.38 9.59
CA GLU A 37 2.11 -0.92 8.29
C GLU A 37 2.44 0.55 8.10
N VAL A 38 3.16 0.86 7.03
CA VAL A 38 3.53 2.24 6.67
C VAL A 38 3.14 2.46 5.21
N ASN A 39 2.21 3.39 4.96
CA ASN A 39 1.74 3.74 3.61
C ASN A 39 1.29 2.50 2.80
N GLY A 40 0.51 1.61 3.42
CA GLY A 40 0.01 0.38 2.79
C GLY A 40 1.05 -0.74 2.59
N VAL A 41 2.28 -0.57 3.08
CA VAL A 41 3.33 -1.61 3.09
C VAL A 41 3.41 -2.23 4.48
N LYS A 42 3.19 -3.54 4.56
CA LYS A 42 3.31 -4.27 5.82
C LYS A 42 4.69 -4.89 5.93
N PHE A 43 5.27 -4.88 7.11
CA PHE A 43 6.53 -5.55 7.38
C PHE A 43 6.49 -6.26 8.73
N THR A 44 6.99 -7.50 8.75
CA THR A 44 7.05 -8.37 9.92
C THR A 44 8.48 -8.92 10.04
N PRO A 45 9.22 -8.57 11.10
CA PRO A 45 10.57 -9.09 11.31
C PRO A 45 10.55 -10.49 11.94
N TYR A 46 11.37 -11.39 11.41
CA TYR A 46 11.64 -12.73 11.94
C TYR A 46 13.11 -12.85 12.36
N HIS A 47 13.44 -13.79 13.24
CA HIS A 47 14.83 -13.96 13.66
C HIS A 47 15.71 -14.44 12.49
N ALA A 48 16.88 -13.82 12.32
CA ALA A 48 17.87 -14.21 11.30
C ALA A 48 19.06 -15.02 11.88
N GLY A 49 19.18 -15.14 13.20
CA GLY A 49 20.42 -15.61 13.82
C GLY A 49 21.57 -14.64 13.52
N HIS A 50 22.72 -15.13 13.05
CA HIS A 50 23.88 -14.35 12.58
C HIS A 50 24.54 -13.40 13.62
N VAL A 51 23.84 -12.38 14.11
CA VAL A 51 24.23 -11.51 15.21
C VAL A 51 23.02 -11.15 16.08
N LEU A 52 23.25 -10.74 17.33
CA LEU A 52 22.18 -10.29 18.21
C LEU A 52 21.40 -9.11 17.58
N GLY A 53 20.09 -9.27 17.45
CA GLY A 53 19.20 -8.27 16.85
C GLY A 53 19.05 -8.35 15.33
N ALA A 54 19.71 -9.29 14.65
CA ALA A 54 19.51 -9.49 13.22
C ALA A 54 18.09 -9.99 12.93
N ALA A 55 17.50 -9.49 11.83
CA ALA A 55 16.13 -9.79 11.46
C ALA A 55 16.00 -10.00 9.94
N MET A 56 15.18 -10.97 9.58
CA MET A 56 14.68 -11.14 8.21
C MET A 56 13.35 -10.41 8.11
N PHE A 57 13.19 -9.53 7.13
CA PHE A 57 11.95 -8.77 6.97
C PHE A 57 11.04 -9.46 5.96
N PHE A 58 9.86 -9.87 6.43
CA PHE A 58 8.76 -10.30 5.58
C PHE A 58 7.90 -9.08 5.23
N ILE A 59 7.87 -8.71 3.96
CA ILE A 59 7.27 -7.50 3.43
C ILE A 59 6.08 -7.87 2.56
N GLU A 60 4.93 -7.25 2.80
CA GLU A 60 3.74 -7.40 1.97
C GLU A 60 3.34 -6.06 1.34
N VAL A 61 3.22 -6.05 0.00
CA VAL A 61 2.80 -4.89 -0.78
C VAL A 61 1.77 -5.33 -1.80
N ALA A 62 0.55 -4.79 -1.72
CA ALA A 62 -0.53 -5.10 -2.66
C ALA A 62 -0.78 -6.62 -2.85
N GLY A 63 -0.59 -7.42 -1.80
CA GLY A 63 -0.73 -8.89 -1.82
C GLY A 63 0.51 -9.66 -2.27
N ILE A 64 1.56 -9.00 -2.77
CA ILE A 64 2.85 -9.61 -3.10
C ILE A 64 3.68 -9.72 -1.82
N LYS A 65 4.24 -10.91 -1.58
CA LYS A 65 4.99 -11.25 -0.37
C LYS A 65 6.47 -11.42 -0.68
N ILE A 66 7.31 -10.70 0.04
CA ILE A 66 8.76 -10.66 -0.16
C ILE A 66 9.43 -11.01 1.17
N LEU A 67 10.33 -11.97 1.17
CA LEU A 67 11.23 -12.20 2.30
C LEU A 67 12.62 -11.68 1.96
N PHE A 68 13.11 -10.70 2.72
CA PHE A 68 14.50 -10.24 2.67
C PHE A 68 15.25 -10.77 3.89
N THR A 69 16.23 -11.64 3.67
CA THR A 69 16.94 -12.31 4.78
C THR A 69 17.93 -11.41 5.49
N GLY A 70 18.50 -10.41 4.81
CA GLY A 70 19.78 -9.86 5.24
C GLY A 70 20.84 -10.98 5.32
N ASP A 71 21.76 -10.85 6.27
CA ASP A 71 22.67 -11.94 6.64
C ASP A 71 22.03 -12.82 7.70
N TYR A 72 22.07 -14.14 7.50
CA TYR A 72 21.39 -15.10 8.36
C TYR A 72 22.23 -16.35 8.61
N SER A 73 21.99 -17.00 9.74
CA SER A 73 22.61 -18.27 10.11
C SER A 73 21.54 -19.32 10.38
N ARG A 74 21.78 -20.55 9.95
CA ARG A 74 20.96 -21.71 10.30
C ARG A 74 21.64 -22.65 11.29
N GLU A 75 22.84 -22.28 11.76
CA GLU A 75 23.53 -22.98 12.84
C GLU A 75 23.00 -22.51 14.18
N GLU A 76 22.89 -23.46 15.11
CA GLU A 76 22.60 -23.15 16.51
C GLU A 76 23.91 -22.75 17.20
N ASP A 77 23.97 -21.53 17.71
CA ASP A 77 25.10 -21.01 18.47
C ASP A 77 24.79 -21.07 19.97
N ARG A 78 25.82 -20.95 20.82
CA ARG A 78 25.65 -20.93 22.28
C ARG A 78 24.75 -19.80 22.79
N HIS A 79 24.53 -18.76 21.98
CA HIS A 79 23.79 -17.56 22.40
C HIS A 79 22.77 -17.01 21.41
N LEU A 80 22.74 -17.52 20.17
CA LEU A 80 21.83 -17.10 19.12
C LEU A 80 20.95 -18.26 18.69
N ILE A 81 19.69 -17.93 18.43
CA ILE A 81 18.76 -18.85 17.79
C ILE A 81 19.02 -18.86 16.28
N PRO A 82 18.82 -20.00 15.61
CA PRO A 82 18.91 -20.06 14.16
C PRO A 82 17.82 -19.21 13.50
N ALA A 83 18.03 -18.84 12.24
CA ALA A 83 17.05 -18.10 11.46
C ALA A 83 15.72 -18.86 11.40
N GLU A 84 14.60 -18.17 11.47
CA GLU A 84 13.26 -18.79 11.43
C GLU A 84 12.76 -19.03 10.01
N VAL A 85 11.81 -19.94 9.84
CA VAL A 85 11.06 -20.07 8.58
C VAL A 85 9.72 -19.36 8.80
N PRO A 86 9.40 -18.29 8.07
CA PRO A 86 8.11 -17.64 8.17
C PRO A 86 6.97 -18.64 7.87
N PRO A 87 5.83 -18.54 8.57
CA PRO A 87 4.71 -19.46 8.39
C PRO A 87 4.01 -19.32 7.03
N ILE A 88 4.21 -18.19 6.35
CA ILE A 88 3.60 -17.89 5.06
C ILE A 88 4.67 -17.95 3.98
N GLN A 89 4.41 -18.72 2.92
CA GLN A 89 5.26 -18.79 1.74
C GLN A 89 5.31 -17.42 1.04
N PRO A 90 6.50 -16.84 0.81
CA PRO A 90 6.67 -15.63 0.02
C PRO A 90 6.68 -15.93 -1.48
N ASP A 91 6.32 -14.93 -2.29
CA ASP A 91 6.44 -14.98 -3.74
C ASP A 91 7.90 -14.78 -4.19
N ILE A 92 8.60 -13.88 -3.48
CA ILE A 92 9.99 -13.49 -3.74
C ILE A 92 10.84 -13.74 -2.50
N LEU A 93 11.97 -14.43 -2.67
CA LEU A 93 13.02 -14.55 -1.67
C LEU A 93 14.25 -13.76 -2.13
N ILE A 94 14.68 -12.78 -1.33
CA ILE A 94 15.96 -12.08 -1.50
C ILE A 94 16.90 -12.61 -0.41
N THR A 95 17.91 -13.37 -0.82
CA THR A 95 18.81 -14.10 0.11
C THR A 95 20.28 -13.77 -0.14
N GLU A 96 21.08 -13.79 0.92
CA GLU A 96 22.54 -13.65 0.82
C GLU A 96 23.20 -14.83 0.07
N SER A 97 24.44 -14.61 -0.38
CA SER A 97 25.22 -15.60 -1.13
C SER A 97 26.71 -15.62 -0.74
N THR A 98 27.02 -15.19 0.49
CA THR A 98 28.38 -14.98 1.00
C THR A 98 29.30 -16.19 0.78
N TYR A 99 28.87 -17.40 1.18
CA TYR A 99 29.65 -18.64 1.02
C TYR A 99 29.45 -19.34 -0.33
N GLY A 100 28.49 -18.91 -1.13
CA GLY A 100 28.19 -19.50 -2.44
C GLY A 100 28.00 -21.03 -2.38
N THR A 101 28.99 -21.78 -2.87
CA THR A 101 28.97 -23.26 -2.93
C THR A 101 29.86 -23.94 -1.89
N ALA A 102 30.48 -23.16 -0.99
CA ALA A 102 31.31 -23.69 0.07
C ALA A 102 30.46 -24.38 1.16
N SER A 103 31.11 -25.28 1.90
CA SER A 103 30.51 -26.00 3.04
C SER A 103 31.30 -25.70 4.31
N HIS A 104 30.60 -25.71 5.44
CA HIS A 104 31.22 -25.51 6.73
C HIS A 104 31.91 -26.77 7.26
N GLN A 105 33.00 -26.56 7.98
CA GLN A 105 33.55 -27.57 8.89
C GLN A 105 32.66 -27.65 10.14
N PRO A 106 32.53 -28.84 10.76
CA PRO A 106 31.81 -29.00 12.02
C PRO A 106 32.31 -28.04 13.10
N ILE A 107 31.40 -27.44 13.87
CA ILE A 107 31.72 -26.48 14.94
C ILE A 107 32.72 -27.08 15.95
N SER A 108 32.54 -28.34 16.34
CA SER A 108 33.44 -29.00 17.30
C SER A 108 34.88 -29.06 16.81
N GLU A 109 35.10 -29.26 15.52
CA GLU A 109 36.43 -29.26 14.91
C GLU A 109 37.02 -27.85 14.86
N LYS A 110 36.19 -26.83 14.53
CA LYS A 110 36.60 -25.42 14.55
C LYS A 110 37.02 -24.98 15.96
N GLU A 111 36.21 -25.30 16.98
CA GLU A 111 36.49 -24.98 18.39
C GLU A 111 37.77 -25.67 18.88
N SER A 112 37.92 -26.97 18.58
CA SER A 112 39.13 -27.72 18.93
C SER A 112 40.37 -27.17 18.23
N ARG A 113 40.26 -26.77 16.95
CA ARG A 113 41.36 -26.18 16.20
C ARG A 113 41.75 -24.81 16.76
N LEU A 114 40.77 -23.95 17.05
CA LEU A 114 41.00 -22.63 17.64
C LEU A 114 41.79 -22.74 18.94
N THR A 115 41.28 -23.54 19.87
CA THR A 115 41.87 -23.71 21.20
C THR A 115 43.26 -24.35 21.13
N SER A 116 43.46 -25.33 20.25
CA SER A 116 44.77 -25.96 20.02
C SER A 116 45.82 -24.98 19.51
N ILE A 117 45.46 -24.11 18.56
CA ILE A 117 46.38 -23.10 18.02
C ILE A 117 46.72 -22.07 19.10
N ILE A 118 45.72 -21.57 19.83
CA ILE A 118 45.91 -20.64 20.95
C ILE A 118 46.89 -21.24 21.97
N HIS A 119 46.63 -22.46 22.43
CA HIS A 119 47.46 -23.15 23.43
C HIS A 119 48.90 -23.33 22.90
N SER A 120 49.07 -23.73 21.64
CA SER A 120 50.40 -23.91 21.03
C SER A 120 51.22 -22.61 21.00
N ILE A 121 50.59 -21.46 20.71
CA ILE A 121 51.26 -20.15 20.67
C ILE A 121 51.68 -19.71 22.08
N ILE A 122 50.79 -19.91 23.06
CA ILE A 122 51.05 -19.57 24.46
C ILE A 122 52.19 -20.41 25.02
N ARG A 123 52.20 -21.72 24.73
CA ARG A 123 53.22 -22.67 25.23
C ARG A 123 54.64 -22.31 24.79
N ARG A 124 54.80 -21.71 23.61
CA ARG A 124 56.10 -21.19 23.12
C ARG A 124 56.43 -19.78 23.61
N GLY A 125 55.62 -19.23 24.52
CA GLY A 125 55.79 -17.89 25.12
C GLY A 125 55.41 -16.74 24.19
N GLY A 126 54.56 -17.01 23.19
CA GLY A 126 54.07 -16.01 22.24
C GLY A 126 52.78 -15.34 22.68
N ARG A 127 52.42 -14.28 21.96
CA ARG A 127 51.12 -13.59 22.09
C ARG A 127 50.20 -13.99 20.95
N VAL A 128 48.91 -14.17 21.27
CA VAL A 128 47.86 -14.44 20.29
C VAL A 128 47.09 -13.16 20.03
N LEU A 129 47.02 -12.74 18.78
CA LEU A 129 46.12 -11.68 18.32
C LEU A 129 44.94 -12.31 17.58
N ILE A 130 43.73 -11.99 18.02
CA ILE A 130 42.48 -12.35 17.34
C ILE A 130 41.78 -11.04 16.98
N PRO A 131 41.91 -10.54 15.74
CA PRO A 131 41.22 -9.34 15.32
C PRO A 131 39.73 -9.66 15.15
N VAL A 132 38.89 -8.89 15.82
CA VAL A 132 37.44 -9.13 15.88
C VAL A 132 36.65 -7.82 15.81
N PHE A 133 35.38 -7.89 15.43
CA PHE A 133 34.48 -6.74 15.54
C PHE A 133 34.02 -6.53 16.99
N ALA A 134 33.41 -5.38 17.30
CA ALA A 134 32.96 -5.10 18.66
C ALA A 134 31.77 -5.99 19.09
N LEU A 135 30.95 -6.41 18.14
CA LEU A 135 29.71 -7.13 18.35
C LEU A 135 29.59 -8.28 17.33
N GLY A 136 28.91 -9.36 17.71
CA GLY A 136 28.62 -10.51 16.86
C GLY A 136 29.45 -11.73 17.27
N ARG A 137 30.26 -12.27 16.35
CA ARG A 137 31.04 -13.49 16.57
C ARG A 137 32.07 -13.40 17.69
N THR A 138 32.48 -12.20 18.08
CA THR A 138 33.36 -11.95 19.23
C THR A 138 32.81 -12.55 20.51
N GLN A 139 31.50 -12.44 20.73
CA GLN A 139 30.85 -12.98 21.91
C GLN A 139 30.93 -14.52 21.94
N GLU A 140 30.79 -15.18 20.79
CA GLU A 140 30.95 -16.64 20.68
C GLU A 140 32.39 -17.07 20.98
N LEU A 141 33.38 -16.40 20.37
CA LEU A 141 34.79 -16.67 20.61
C LEU A 141 35.17 -16.49 22.08
N MET A 142 34.62 -15.46 22.75
CA MET A 142 34.83 -15.25 24.17
C MET A 142 34.23 -16.37 25.03
N LEU A 143 33.05 -16.91 24.67
CA LEU A 143 32.46 -18.06 25.36
C LEU A 143 33.32 -19.31 25.24
N ILE A 144 33.79 -19.62 24.02
CA ILE A 144 34.68 -20.76 23.75
C ILE A 144 35.99 -20.63 24.55
N ILE A 145 36.59 -19.42 24.55
CA ILE A 145 37.85 -19.17 25.26
C ILE A 145 37.66 -19.23 26.78
N ASP A 146 36.60 -18.64 27.34
CA ASP A 146 36.35 -18.66 28.79
C ASP A 146 36.09 -20.09 29.29
N GLU A 147 35.34 -20.89 28.53
CA GLU A 147 35.15 -22.32 28.83
C GLU A 147 36.47 -23.09 28.74
N TYR A 148 37.25 -22.87 27.68
CA TYR A 148 38.54 -23.54 27.52
C TYR A 148 39.50 -23.20 28.67
N TRP A 149 39.57 -21.92 29.08
CA TRP A 149 40.37 -21.51 30.25
C TRP A 149 39.87 -22.15 31.54
N HIS A 150 38.55 -22.27 31.72
CA HIS A 150 37.98 -22.92 32.88
C HIS A 150 38.45 -24.37 33.05
N ASN A 151 38.54 -25.09 31.93
CA ASN A 151 38.90 -26.51 31.90
C ASN A 151 40.42 -26.76 31.95
N HIS A 152 41.26 -25.72 31.88
CA HIS A 152 42.73 -25.84 31.80
C HIS A 152 43.41 -24.95 32.87
N PRO A 153 43.54 -25.44 34.11
CA PRO A 153 44.11 -24.68 35.22
C PRO A 153 45.52 -24.12 34.98
N GLU A 154 46.31 -24.77 34.13
CA GLU A 154 47.65 -24.32 33.72
C GLU A 154 47.63 -23.00 32.93
N LEU A 155 46.48 -22.61 32.36
CA LEU A 155 46.32 -21.36 31.63
C LEU A 155 45.84 -20.20 32.51
N HIS A 156 45.44 -20.46 33.77
CA HIS A 156 44.88 -19.43 34.66
C HIS A 156 45.83 -18.26 34.95
N SER A 157 47.14 -18.45 34.84
CA SER A 157 48.13 -17.38 35.00
C SER A 157 48.29 -16.51 33.74
N ILE A 158 47.76 -16.94 32.60
CA ILE A 158 47.90 -16.27 31.31
C ILE A 158 46.65 -15.41 31.06
N PRO A 159 46.82 -14.09 30.87
CA PRO A 159 45.68 -13.20 30.75
C PRO A 159 45.05 -13.26 29.35
N VAL A 160 43.71 -13.22 29.33
CA VAL A 160 42.91 -13.00 28.12
C VAL A 160 42.28 -11.61 28.19
N TYR A 161 42.51 -10.81 27.15
CA TYR A 161 42.03 -9.43 27.07
C TYR A 161 41.06 -9.25 25.91
N TYR A 162 40.01 -8.48 26.17
CA TYR A 162 39.13 -7.95 25.14
C TYR A 162 39.30 -6.43 25.02
N ALA A 163 40.03 -6.01 24.00
CA ALA A 163 40.39 -4.62 23.72
C ALA A 163 39.44 -3.99 22.70
N CYS A 164 38.36 -3.40 23.21
CA CYS A 164 37.41 -2.62 22.42
C CYS A 164 36.91 -1.41 23.22
N SER A 165 36.90 -0.23 22.60
CA SER A 165 36.41 1.00 23.24
C SER A 165 34.92 0.94 23.60
N LEU A 166 34.14 0.15 22.87
CA LEU A 166 32.71 -0.08 23.11
C LEU A 166 32.43 -1.33 23.96
N ALA A 167 33.46 -2.09 24.37
CA ALA A 167 33.34 -3.39 25.03
C ALA A 167 32.27 -3.44 26.13
N LYS A 168 32.32 -2.48 27.06
CA LYS A 168 31.38 -2.44 28.20
C LYS A 168 29.94 -2.20 27.77
N LYS A 169 29.71 -1.27 26.83
CA LYS A 169 28.37 -0.96 26.32
C LYS A 169 27.79 -2.14 25.55
N CYS A 170 28.60 -2.73 24.67
CA CYS A 170 28.26 -3.94 23.92
C CYS A 170 27.86 -5.09 24.84
N MET A 171 28.64 -5.34 25.90
CA MET A 171 28.37 -6.43 26.83
C MET A 171 27.06 -6.24 27.61
N THR A 172 26.72 -5.00 27.97
CA THR A 172 25.45 -4.72 28.66
C THR A 172 24.24 -5.16 27.84
N VAL A 173 24.26 -5.01 26.51
CA VAL A 173 23.16 -5.44 25.62
C VAL A 173 23.00 -6.96 25.59
N TYR A 174 24.11 -7.72 25.61
CA TYR A 174 24.05 -9.18 25.71
C TYR A 174 23.61 -9.64 27.11
N GLN A 175 23.98 -8.88 28.14
CA GLN A 175 23.66 -9.20 29.52
C GLN A 175 22.20 -8.94 29.91
N THR A 176 21.49 -8.08 29.18
CA THR A 176 20.06 -7.81 29.42
C THR A 176 19.14 -8.97 29.05
N LYS A 177 19.63 -10.00 28.36
CA LYS A 177 18.87 -11.22 28.08
C LYS A 177 18.70 -12.03 29.37
N ILE A 178 17.51 -12.61 29.58
CA ILE A 178 17.22 -13.42 30.77
C ILE A 178 17.88 -14.79 30.59
N PHE A 179 18.69 -15.20 31.57
CA PHE A 179 19.31 -16.53 31.65
C PHE A 179 18.83 -17.21 32.94
N GLU A 180 18.47 -18.50 32.85
CA GLU A 180 17.84 -19.24 33.96
C GLU A 180 18.77 -19.49 35.16
N GLU A 181 20.09 -19.60 34.93
CA GLU A 181 21.07 -19.86 35.99
C GLU A 181 22.04 -18.68 36.19
N ARG A 182 23.06 -18.60 35.33
CA ARG A 182 24.13 -17.61 35.37
C ARG A 182 24.31 -17.01 33.99
N ASN A 183 24.49 -15.70 33.96
CA ASN A 183 24.76 -15.00 32.72
C ASN A 183 26.14 -15.40 32.13
N PRO A 184 26.18 -16.07 30.96
CA PRO A 184 27.42 -16.56 30.37
C PRO A 184 28.31 -15.41 29.84
N PHE A 185 27.77 -14.20 29.72
CA PHE A 185 28.49 -12.99 29.33
C PHE A 185 29.16 -12.27 30.51
N ILE A 186 29.18 -12.91 31.70
CA ILE A 186 30.02 -12.51 32.83
C ILE A 186 31.22 -13.48 32.90
N PHE A 187 32.20 -13.18 32.05
CA PHE A 187 33.43 -13.94 31.86
C PHE A 187 34.30 -13.94 33.13
N ARG A 188 34.92 -15.09 33.42
CA ARG A 188 35.79 -15.27 34.59
C ARG A 188 37.25 -15.00 34.26
N TYR A 189 37.66 -15.35 33.04
CA TYR A 189 39.05 -15.35 32.62
C TYR A 189 39.36 -14.25 31.59
N ILE A 190 38.32 -13.54 31.12
CA ILE A 190 38.46 -12.48 30.11
C ILE A 190 38.28 -11.10 30.75
N SER A 191 39.30 -10.26 30.61
CA SER A 191 39.32 -8.89 31.13
C SER A 191 39.13 -7.86 30.01
N SER A 192 38.27 -6.87 30.23
CA SER A 192 38.09 -5.78 29.26
C SER A 192 39.21 -4.73 29.37
N LEU A 193 39.81 -4.40 28.24
CA LEU A 193 40.86 -3.37 28.13
C LEU A 193 40.30 -2.13 27.41
N LYS A 194 40.24 -1.00 28.12
CA LYS A 194 39.71 0.27 27.57
C LYS A 194 40.72 1.03 26.70
N SER A 195 42.00 0.99 27.08
CA SER A 195 43.10 1.63 26.35
C SER A 195 44.34 0.74 26.40
N LEU A 196 45.09 0.78 25.31
CA LEU A 196 46.40 0.13 25.17
C LEU A 196 47.43 0.67 26.17
N ASP A 197 47.26 1.91 26.65
CA ASP A 197 48.19 2.52 27.62
C ASP A 197 48.20 1.80 28.98
N ARG A 198 47.12 1.06 29.29
CA ARG A 198 47.00 0.27 30.52
C ARG A 198 47.49 -1.16 30.35
N PHE A 199 47.93 -1.53 29.15
CA PHE A 199 48.40 -2.86 28.85
C PHE A 199 49.92 -2.89 28.91
N GLU A 200 50.44 -3.62 29.89
CA GLU A 200 51.85 -3.97 29.97
C GLU A 200 52.10 -5.25 29.19
N ASP A 201 52.91 -5.16 28.14
CA ASP A 201 53.13 -6.24 27.18
C ASP A 201 54.18 -7.26 27.69
N ILE A 202 53.87 -7.91 28.82
CA ILE A 202 54.76 -8.81 29.55
C ILE A 202 54.25 -10.25 29.45
N GLY A 203 55.08 -11.14 28.89
CA GLY A 203 54.77 -12.57 28.79
C GLY A 203 53.74 -12.93 27.70
N PRO A 204 53.30 -14.20 27.68
CA PRO A 204 52.25 -14.66 26.77
C PRO A 204 50.89 -14.11 27.18
N CYS A 205 50.05 -13.77 26.20
CA CYS A 205 48.67 -13.35 26.41
C CYS A 205 47.81 -13.64 25.17
N VAL A 206 46.48 -13.61 25.36
CA VAL A 206 45.51 -13.63 24.26
C VAL A 206 44.81 -12.28 24.20
N MET A 207 44.76 -11.70 23.01
CA MET A 207 44.16 -10.40 22.77
C MET A 207 43.11 -10.46 21.67
N LEU A 208 41.84 -10.26 22.05
CA LEU A 208 40.75 -10.00 21.14
C LEU A 208 40.65 -8.48 20.93
N ALA A 209 40.93 -8.00 19.72
CA ALA A 209 41.06 -6.56 19.45
C ALA A 209 40.29 -6.11 18.22
N SER A 210 39.66 -4.93 18.30
CA SER A 210 38.96 -4.32 17.17
C SER A 210 39.81 -3.35 16.34
N PRO A 211 39.57 -3.22 15.02
CA PRO A 211 38.59 -3.92 14.17
C PRO A 211 39.07 -5.29 13.62
N GLY A 212 38.13 -6.10 13.12
CA GLY A 212 38.39 -7.45 12.60
C GLY A 212 39.28 -7.50 11.36
N MET A 213 39.20 -6.50 10.48
CA MET A 213 39.92 -6.51 9.19
C MET A 213 41.30 -5.82 9.22
N LEU A 214 41.80 -5.44 10.40
CA LEU A 214 43.16 -4.90 10.58
C LEU A 214 43.48 -3.63 9.77
N GLN A 215 42.47 -2.81 9.48
CA GLN A 215 42.67 -1.57 8.71
C GLN A 215 43.31 -0.45 9.54
N SER A 216 42.88 -0.30 10.79
CA SER A 216 43.33 0.76 11.71
C SER A 216 43.10 0.35 13.15
N GLY A 217 43.31 1.25 14.11
CA GLY A 217 42.92 1.02 15.51
C GLY A 217 43.80 0.02 16.27
N VAL A 218 43.23 -0.58 17.32
CA VAL A 218 43.97 -1.36 18.33
C VAL A 218 44.50 -2.67 17.76
N SER A 219 43.68 -3.41 17.01
CA SER A 219 44.11 -4.66 16.38
C SER A 219 45.27 -4.43 15.42
N ARG A 220 45.23 -3.33 14.67
CA ARG A 220 46.28 -2.96 13.73
C ARG A 220 47.59 -2.56 14.43
N ALA A 221 47.52 -1.74 15.47
CA ALA A 221 48.70 -1.34 16.24
C ALA A 221 49.40 -2.55 16.87
N LEU A 222 48.63 -3.51 17.40
CA LEU A 222 49.16 -4.74 17.96
C LEU A 222 49.77 -5.65 16.89
N LEU A 223 49.15 -5.76 15.72
CA LEU A 223 49.72 -6.49 14.60
C LEU A 223 51.11 -5.96 14.26
N GLU A 224 51.24 -4.65 14.05
CA GLU A 224 52.53 -4.04 13.68
C GLU A 224 53.61 -4.29 14.75
N LYS A 225 53.23 -4.27 16.03
CA LYS A 225 54.13 -4.55 17.15
C LYS A 225 54.55 -6.03 17.23
N TRP A 226 53.63 -6.96 16.99
CA TRP A 226 53.83 -8.38 17.27
C TRP A 226 54.26 -9.20 16.04
N CYS A 227 54.05 -8.68 14.83
CA CYS A 227 54.36 -9.35 13.56
C CYS A 227 55.84 -9.78 13.37
N PRO A 228 56.84 -9.01 13.85
CA PRO A 228 58.25 -9.38 13.73
C PRO A 228 58.73 -10.57 14.56
N ASP A 229 57.97 -11.01 15.57
CA ASP A 229 58.38 -12.09 16.48
C ASP A 229 57.72 -13.43 16.07
N PRO A 230 58.51 -14.45 15.71
CA PRO A 230 57.99 -15.75 15.28
C PRO A 230 57.26 -16.54 16.38
N LYS A 231 57.41 -16.15 17.65
CA LYS A 231 56.65 -16.78 18.74
C LYS A 231 55.18 -16.38 18.69
N ASN A 232 54.85 -15.19 18.20
CA ASN A 232 53.48 -14.69 18.19
C ASN A 232 52.63 -15.37 17.11
N GLY A 233 51.32 -15.22 17.21
CA GLY A 233 50.38 -15.72 16.21
C GLY A 233 49.17 -14.84 16.03
N LEU A 234 48.65 -14.81 14.81
CA LEU A 234 47.45 -14.10 14.37
C LEU A 234 46.42 -15.15 13.97
N ILE A 235 45.23 -15.09 14.55
CA ILE A 235 44.12 -15.97 14.18
C ILE A 235 43.02 -15.11 13.59
N VAL A 236 42.83 -15.19 12.28
CA VAL A 236 41.77 -14.49 11.57
C VAL A 236 40.49 -15.32 11.67
N ALA A 237 39.50 -14.80 12.38
CA ALA A 237 38.30 -15.55 12.76
C ALA A 237 37.05 -15.26 11.90
N GLY A 238 37.13 -14.35 10.92
CA GLY A 238 35.99 -14.02 10.07
C GLY A 238 36.36 -13.38 8.74
N TYR A 239 35.34 -12.94 7.99
CA TYR A 239 35.46 -12.77 6.55
C TYR A 239 36.36 -11.60 6.24
N CYS A 240 37.32 -11.84 5.36
CA CYS A 240 38.26 -10.83 4.93
C CYS A 240 37.91 -10.35 3.54
N VAL A 241 37.42 -9.11 3.47
CA VAL A 241 37.15 -8.43 2.20
C VAL A 241 38.47 -8.15 1.48
N GLU A 242 38.45 -8.26 0.15
CA GLU A 242 39.59 -7.90 -0.70
C GLU A 242 40.03 -6.46 -0.49
N GLY A 243 41.35 -6.22 -0.56
CA GLY A 243 41.95 -4.91 -0.29
C GLY A 243 42.13 -4.57 1.19
N THR A 244 41.80 -5.48 2.12
CA THR A 244 42.09 -5.30 3.55
C THR A 244 43.41 -5.91 3.99
N MET A 245 43.99 -5.40 5.09
CA MET A 245 45.22 -5.98 5.64
C MET A 245 44.99 -7.43 6.08
N ALA A 246 43.83 -7.74 6.66
CA ALA A 246 43.51 -9.11 7.05
C ALA A 246 43.53 -10.06 5.84
N LYS A 247 43.01 -9.65 4.67
CA LYS A 247 43.12 -10.45 3.45
C LYS A 247 44.55 -10.53 2.92
N HIS A 248 45.28 -9.42 2.94
CA HIS A 248 46.67 -9.38 2.47
C HIS A 248 47.61 -10.28 3.28
N ILE A 249 47.50 -10.27 4.61
CA ILE A 249 48.41 -11.05 5.47
C ILE A 249 48.16 -12.57 5.39
N LEU A 250 46.95 -12.99 5.03
CA LEU A 250 46.61 -14.39 4.76
C LEU A 250 47.33 -14.95 3.53
N ASN A 251 47.73 -14.10 2.57
CA ASN A 251 48.54 -14.50 1.42
C ASN A 251 50.03 -14.68 1.76
N GLU A 252 50.38 -14.70 3.05
CA GLU A 252 51.73 -14.92 3.59
C GLU A 252 52.83 -14.02 2.98
N PRO A 253 52.65 -12.69 2.94
CA PRO A 253 53.68 -11.79 2.45
C PRO A 253 54.91 -11.82 3.37
N SER A 254 56.12 -11.65 2.81
CA SER A 254 57.35 -11.58 3.61
C SER A 254 57.42 -10.36 4.53
N GLU A 255 56.76 -9.27 4.13
CA GLU A 255 56.71 -7.99 4.84
C GLU A 255 55.29 -7.40 4.77
N ILE A 256 54.88 -6.71 5.83
CA ILE A 256 53.67 -5.88 5.83
C ILE A 256 54.05 -4.39 5.86
N ILE A 257 53.24 -3.54 5.24
CA ILE A 257 53.42 -2.09 5.26
C ILE A 257 52.63 -1.53 6.44
N SER A 258 53.29 -0.87 7.37
CA SER A 258 52.66 -0.19 8.52
C SER A 258 51.87 1.06 8.10
N LEU A 259 51.02 1.57 9.00
CA LEU A 259 50.29 2.82 8.78
C LEU A 259 51.21 4.04 8.62
N SER A 260 52.42 4.00 9.17
CA SER A 260 53.45 5.03 8.98
C SER A 260 54.27 4.85 7.70
N GLY A 261 53.99 3.83 6.90
CA GLY A 261 54.69 3.50 5.65
C GLY A 261 55.95 2.65 5.82
N GLN A 262 56.34 2.32 7.05
CA GLN A 262 57.48 1.44 7.32
C GLN A 262 57.17 -0.02 6.97
N LYS A 263 58.16 -0.74 6.44
CA LYS A 263 58.09 -2.19 6.17
C LYS A 263 58.42 -2.98 7.44
N ILE A 264 57.56 -3.91 7.80
CA ILE A 264 57.68 -4.74 8.99
C ILE A 264 57.78 -6.21 8.55
N PRO A 265 58.80 -6.97 8.96
CA PRO A 265 58.95 -8.37 8.57
C PRO A 265 57.84 -9.24 9.18
N ARG A 266 57.23 -10.11 8.38
CA ARG A 266 56.17 -11.02 8.84
C ARG A 266 56.73 -12.36 9.29
N ARG A 267 56.97 -12.50 10.59
CA ARG A 267 57.52 -13.74 11.17
C ARG A 267 56.52 -14.53 12.01
N MET A 268 55.49 -13.87 12.54
CA MET A 268 54.43 -14.52 13.31
C MET A 268 53.66 -15.56 12.50
N THR A 269 53.11 -16.58 13.16
CA THR A 269 52.21 -17.54 12.50
C THR A 269 50.86 -16.90 12.20
N VAL A 270 50.28 -17.14 11.02
CA VAL A 270 48.99 -16.60 10.62
C VAL A 270 48.09 -17.77 10.25
N GLU A 271 46.94 -17.86 10.89
CA GLU A 271 45.98 -18.94 10.71
C GLU A 271 44.58 -18.36 10.45
N GLU A 272 43.83 -19.00 9.57
CA GLU A 272 42.44 -18.67 9.28
C GLU A 272 41.53 -19.77 9.82
N ILE A 273 40.58 -19.39 10.66
CA ILE A 273 39.51 -20.27 11.13
C ILE A 273 38.21 -19.49 11.05
N SER A 274 37.37 -19.78 10.05
CA SER A 274 36.10 -19.07 9.90
C SER A 274 35.10 -19.49 10.99
N PHE A 275 34.84 -18.56 11.90
CA PHE A 275 33.73 -18.57 12.85
C PHE A 275 32.57 -17.68 12.40
N GLU A 276 32.48 -17.37 11.10
CA GLU A 276 31.35 -16.61 10.60
C GLU A 276 30.06 -17.44 10.67
N ALA A 277 28.95 -16.74 10.90
CA ALA A 277 27.63 -17.35 10.91
C ALA A 277 26.82 -16.84 9.73
N HIS A 278 27.35 -17.07 8.55
CA HIS A 278 26.59 -17.02 7.31
C HIS A 278 26.16 -18.43 6.96
N VAL A 279 25.09 -18.57 6.18
CA VAL A 279 24.73 -19.89 5.67
C VAL A 279 25.75 -20.42 4.66
N ASP A 280 26.09 -21.69 4.80
CA ASP A 280 26.81 -22.44 3.78
C ASP A 280 25.87 -22.90 2.64
N TYR A 281 26.41 -23.58 1.61
CA TYR A 281 25.58 -24.06 0.50
C TYR A 281 24.44 -24.98 0.95
N ILE A 282 24.72 -25.89 1.88
CA ILE A 282 23.76 -26.91 2.32
C ILE A 282 22.62 -26.23 3.08
N GLN A 283 22.97 -25.37 4.03
CA GLN A 283 22.02 -24.60 4.84
C GLN A 283 21.19 -23.65 3.99
N ASN A 284 21.83 -22.89 3.09
CA ASN A 284 21.13 -21.96 2.21
C ASN A 284 20.19 -22.70 1.26
N SER A 285 20.64 -23.82 0.68
CA SER A 285 19.81 -24.63 -0.20
C SER A 285 18.62 -25.27 0.52
N GLN A 286 18.80 -25.75 1.75
CA GLN A 286 17.71 -26.26 2.59
C GLN A 286 16.73 -25.16 2.99
N PHE A 287 17.23 -23.97 3.34
CA PHE A 287 16.38 -22.84 3.68
C PHE A 287 15.53 -22.40 2.48
N ILE A 288 16.13 -22.29 1.29
CA ILE A 288 15.41 -22.01 0.03
C ILE A 288 14.33 -23.08 -0.24
N ASP A 289 14.59 -24.36 0.04
CA ASP A 289 13.60 -25.43 -0.11
C ASP A 289 12.40 -25.23 0.83
N LEU A 290 12.66 -24.88 2.10
CA LEU A 290 11.64 -24.65 3.13
C LEU A 290 10.80 -23.41 2.82
N ILE A 291 11.43 -22.33 2.34
CA ILE A 291 10.74 -21.10 1.94
C ILE A 291 9.91 -21.32 0.67
N ASN A 292 10.42 -22.10 -0.27
CA ASN A 292 9.72 -22.49 -1.49
C ASN A 292 9.24 -21.30 -2.35
N ALA A 293 9.99 -20.20 -2.40
CA ALA A 293 9.65 -19.04 -3.25
C ALA A 293 9.79 -19.35 -4.75
N ASN A 294 8.97 -18.71 -5.58
CA ASN A 294 9.03 -18.85 -7.04
C ASN A 294 10.19 -18.03 -7.65
N HIS A 295 10.45 -16.85 -7.09
CA HIS A 295 11.54 -15.97 -7.51
C HIS A 295 12.59 -15.86 -6.41
N ILE A 296 13.83 -16.21 -6.73
CA ILE A 296 14.97 -16.13 -5.80
C ILE A 296 15.96 -15.11 -6.33
N ILE A 297 16.30 -14.12 -5.53
CA ILE A 297 17.25 -13.05 -5.86
C ILE A 297 18.45 -13.19 -4.93
N LEU A 298 19.60 -13.51 -5.52
CA LEU A 298 20.87 -13.64 -4.81
C LEU A 298 21.52 -12.26 -4.69
N VAL A 299 21.86 -11.88 -3.47
CA VAL A 299 22.58 -10.64 -3.13
C VAL A 299 23.73 -10.95 -2.17
N HIS A 300 24.51 -9.93 -1.79
CA HIS A 300 25.56 -10.04 -0.77
C HIS A 300 26.49 -11.26 -0.94
N GLY A 301 27.32 -11.23 -1.98
CA GLY A 301 28.27 -12.30 -2.28
C GLY A 301 29.22 -11.91 -3.41
N GLU A 302 30.39 -12.56 -3.46
CA GLU A 302 31.36 -12.34 -4.54
C GLU A 302 30.81 -12.83 -5.89
N GLN A 303 31.09 -12.10 -6.97
CA GLN A 303 30.45 -12.29 -8.28
C GLN A 303 30.57 -13.72 -8.82
N ASN A 304 31.75 -14.34 -8.74
CA ASN A 304 31.97 -15.69 -9.24
C ASN A 304 31.29 -16.75 -8.36
N ASN A 305 31.41 -16.62 -7.03
CA ASN A 305 30.81 -17.52 -6.06
C ASN A 305 29.27 -17.47 -6.12
N MET A 306 28.70 -16.28 -6.25
CA MET A 306 27.26 -16.07 -6.46
C MET A 306 26.80 -16.69 -7.80
N GLY A 307 27.61 -16.57 -8.86
CA GLY A 307 27.35 -17.22 -10.14
C GLY A 307 27.34 -18.75 -10.04
N ARG A 308 28.29 -19.34 -9.30
CA ARG A 308 28.34 -20.78 -9.04
C ARG A 308 27.13 -21.26 -8.23
N LEU A 309 26.74 -20.51 -7.19
CA LEU A 309 25.55 -20.80 -6.40
C LEU A 309 24.29 -20.80 -7.28
N LYS A 310 24.12 -19.79 -8.13
CA LYS A 310 23.03 -19.75 -9.11
C LYS A 310 22.99 -20.99 -10.00
N SER A 311 24.12 -21.38 -10.58
CA SER A 311 24.20 -22.58 -11.43
C SER A 311 23.86 -23.86 -10.65
N ALA A 312 24.35 -23.99 -9.42
CA ALA A 312 24.07 -25.14 -8.57
C ALA A 312 22.57 -25.23 -8.21
N LEU A 313 21.93 -24.11 -7.87
CA LEU A 313 20.51 -24.07 -7.56
C LEU A 313 19.64 -24.31 -8.81
N LEU A 314 19.99 -23.75 -9.96
CA LEU A 314 19.30 -24.03 -11.24
C LEU A 314 19.37 -25.52 -11.60
N SER A 315 20.54 -26.14 -11.44
CA SER A 315 20.70 -27.57 -11.66
C SER A 315 19.82 -28.39 -10.70
N LYS A 316 19.80 -28.04 -9.41
CA LYS A 316 18.99 -28.71 -8.38
C LYS A 316 17.49 -28.63 -8.69
N TYR A 317 17.01 -27.47 -9.14
CA TYR A 317 15.58 -27.24 -9.37
C TYR A 317 15.10 -27.57 -10.79
N SER A 318 15.99 -28.03 -11.68
CA SER A 318 15.63 -28.44 -13.05
C SER A 318 14.54 -29.52 -13.12
N HIS A 319 14.41 -30.35 -12.08
CA HIS A 319 13.42 -31.43 -11.99
C HIS A 319 12.16 -31.05 -11.19
N ARG A 320 12.07 -29.82 -10.68
CA ARG A 320 10.93 -29.38 -9.87
C ARG A 320 9.74 -29.14 -10.81
N LYS A 321 8.53 -29.55 -10.38
CA LYS A 321 7.29 -29.34 -11.16
C LYS A 321 6.95 -27.86 -11.35
N ASN A 322 7.32 -27.03 -10.38
CA ASN A 322 7.09 -25.59 -10.41
C ASN A 322 8.36 -24.90 -10.93
N GLU A 323 8.17 -23.94 -11.82
CA GLU A 323 9.26 -23.14 -12.37
C GLU A 323 9.82 -22.21 -11.28
N VAL A 324 11.11 -22.36 -10.99
CA VAL A 324 11.83 -21.53 -10.02
C VAL A 324 12.79 -20.63 -10.79
N HIS A 325 12.65 -19.32 -10.66
CA HIS A 325 13.51 -18.35 -11.32
C HIS A 325 14.56 -17.80 -10.37
N ILE A 326 15.84 -17.87 -10.77
CA ILE A 326 16.96 -17.42 -9.95
C ILE A 326 17.70 -16.27 -10.63
N TYR A 327 17.87 -15.18 -9.89
CA TYR A 327 18.48 -13.93 -10.34
C TYR A 327 19.69 -13.58 -9.48
N ASN A 328 20.63 -12.82 -10.07
CA ASN A 328 21.83 -12.32 -9.40
C ASN A 328 22.20 -10.94 -9.98
N PRO A 329 21.35 -9.92 -9.76
CA PRO A 329 21.50 -8.61 -10.38
C PRO A 329 22.77 -7.90 -9.89
N LYS A 330 23.40 -7.12 -10.78
CA LYS A 330 24.52 -6.25 -10.42
C LYS A 330 24.05 -4.96 -9.76
N ASN A 331 24.96 -4.25 -9.11
CA ASN A 331 24.68 -2.90 -8.61
C ASN A 331 24.15 -2.02 -9.76
N CYS A 332 23.09 -1.26 -9.48
CA CYS A 332 22.35 -0.41 -10.43
C CYS A 332 21.58 -1.16 -11.55
N GLU A 333 21.54 -2.49 -11.54
CA GLU A 333 20.71 -3.27 -12.45
C GLU A 333 19.27 -3.35 -11.92
N THR A 334 18.30 -2.96 -12.75
CA THR A 334 16.88 -3.04 -12.39
C THR A 334 16.30 -4.39 -12.78
N LEU A 335 15.92 -5.21 -11.79
CA LEU A 335 15.18 -6.45 -12.03
C LEU A 335 13.68 -6.16 -12.13
N LYS A 336 13.06 -6.52 -13.25
CA LYS A 336 11.62 -6.35 -13.48
C LYS A 336 10.90 -7.68 -13.35
N LEU A 337 9.99 -7.78 -12.37
CA LEU A 337 9.10 -8.92 -12.17
C LEU A 337 7.66 -8.46 -12.38
N THR A 338 6.83 -9.29 -13.02
CA THR A 338 5.43 -8.95 -13.31
C THR A 338 4.51 -9.90 -12.56
N PHE A 339 3.67 -9.34 -11.69
CA PHE A 339 2.67 -10.07 -10.94
C PHE A 339 1.29 -9.71 -11.47
N LYS A 340 0.50 -10.71 -11.84
CA LYS A 340 -0.92 -10.55 -12.16
C LYS A 340 -1.70 -10.82 -10.88
N GLY A 341 -2.27 -9.77 -10.30
CA GLY A 341 -3.18 -9.87 -9.16
C GLY A 341 -4.56 -9.38 -9.57
N ASP A 342 -5.59 -10.13 -9.20
CA ASP A 342 -6.96 -9.65 -9.31
C ASP A 342 -7.18 -8.54 -8.28
N LYS A 343 -7.74 -7.41 -8.73
CA LYS A 343 -8.14 -6.34 -7.81
C LYS A 343 -9.41 -6.73 -7.10
N ILE A 344 -9.31 -6.98 -5.80
CA ILE A 344 -10.46 -7.32 -4.96
C ILE A 344 -11.01 -6.03 -4.36
N ALA A 345 -12.25 -5.71 -4.70
CA ALA A 345 -13.02 -4.65 -4.05
C ALA A 345 -13.99 -5.28 -3.04
N LYS A 346 -14.05 -4.74 -1.81
CA LYS A 346 -14.99 -5.20 -0.78
C LYS A 346 -16.19 -4.28 -0.72
N THR A 347 -17.40 -4.83 -0.74
CA THR A 347 -18.62 -4.06 -0.46
C THR A 347 -18.76 -3.86 1.05
N ILE A 348 -19.10 -2.64 1.49
CA ILE A 348 -19.25 -2.28 2.90
C ILE A 348 -20.54 -1.46 3.08
N GLY A 349 -21.21 -1.63 4.22
CA GLY A 349 -22.41 -0.88 4.58
C GLY A 349 -23.67 -1.47 3.95
N HIS A 350 -24.60 -0.61 3.56
CA HIS A 350 -25.93 -1.00 3.05
C HIS A 350 -25.83 -1.87 1.78
N ILE A 351 -24.83 -1.65 0.93
CA ILE A 351 -24.59 -2.47 -0.28
C ILE A 351 -24.27 -3.94 0.08
N ALA A 352 -23.74 -4.20 1.28
CA ALA A 352 -23.39 -5.54 1.73
C ALA A 352 -24.52 -6.27 2.48
N GLU A 353 -25.66 -5.62 2.73
CA GLU A 353 -26.80 -6.25 3.44
C GLU A 353 -27.49 -7.33 2.62
N THR A 354 -27.60 -7.12 1.30
CA THR A 354 -28.15 -8.10 0.37
C THR A 354 -27.01 -8.85 -0.33
N PRO A 355 -27.00 -10.19 -0.27
CA PRO A 355 -26.03 -10.97 -1.04
C PRO A 355 -26.29 -10.76 -2.54
N PRO A 356 -25.26 -10.53 -3.36
CA PRO A 356 -25.45 -10.28 -4.79
C PRO A 356 -25.93 -11.54 -5.51
N GLU A 357 -26.98 -11.39 -6.32
CA GLU A 357 -27.45 -12.41 -7.26
C GLU A 357 -26.70 -12.31 -8.60
N ASN A 358 -26.75 -13.38 -9.40
CA ASN A 358 -26.06 -13.40 -10.70
C ASN A 358 -26.67 -12.33 -11.64
N ASN A 359 -25.82 -11.51 -12.27
CA ASN A 359 -26.19 -10.31 -13.06
C ASN A 359 -26.81 -9.14 -12.27
N HIS A 360 -26.73 -9.12 -10.94
CA HIS A 360 -27.15 -7.96 -10.17
C HIS A 360 -26.18 -6.79 -10.34
N VAL A 361 -26.69 -5.61 -10.71
CA VAL A 361 -25.87 -4.40 -10.89
C VAL A 361 -25.63 -3.77 -9.53
N ILE A 362 -24.36 -3.76 -9.10
CA ILE A 362 -23.94 -3.07 -7.88
C ILE A 362 -23.53 -1.64 -8.26
N SER A 363 -24.24 -0.65 -7.74
CA SER A 363 -23.91 0.78 -7.88
C SER A 363 -23.47 1.35 -6.54
N GLY A 364 -22.39 2.12 -6.54
CA GLY A 364 -21.84 2.70 -5.32
C GLY A 364 -20.61 3.56 -5.59
N ILE A 365 -20.10 4.17 -4.53
CA ILE A 365 -18.86 4.95 -4.55
C ILE A 365 -17.70 4.01 -4.25
N MET A 366 -16.71 3.97 -5.14
CA MET A 366 -15.47 3.25 -4.91
C MET A 366 -14.47 4.15 -4.19
N VAL A 367 -14.05 3.74 -2.99
CA VAL A 367 -13.03 4.41 -2.19
C VAL A 367 -11.78 3.53 -2.17
N GLN A 368 -10.65 4.09 -2.59
CA GLN A 368 -9.36 3.43 -2.51
C GLN A 368 -8.52 4.11 -1.42
N LYS A 369 -8.10 3.33 -0.42
CA LYS A 369 -7.10 3.73 0.57
C LYS A 369 -5.90 2.81 0.41
N ASP A 370 -4.78 3.37 -0.02
CA ASP A 370 -3.57 2.64 -0.41
C ASP A 370 -3.89 1.56 -1.47
N PHE A 371 -3.79 0.28 -1.12
CA PHE A 371 -4.12 -0.85 -1.98
C PHE A 371 -5.50 -1.47 -1.70
N GLN A 372 -6.18 -1.03 -0.65
CA GLN A 372 -7.51 -1.54 -0.30
C GLN A 372 -8.58 -0.77 -1.06
N ILE A 373 -9.41 -1.50 -1.81
CA ILE A 373 -10.53 -0.95 -2.56
C ILE A 373 -11.82 -1.37 -1.87
N SER A 374 -12.65 -0.39 -1.53
CA SER A 374 -13.96 -0.60 -0.93
C SER A 374 -15.04 0.06 -1.78
N ILE A 375 -16.19 -0.59 -1.90
CA ILE A 375 -17.38 -0.05 -2.57
C ILE A 375 -18.45 0.15 -1.50
N MET A 376 -18.99 1.35 -1.40
CA MET A 376 -19.97 1.71 -0.37
C MET A 376 -21.04 2.65 -0.93
N SER A 377 -22.17 2.76 -0.24
CA SER A 377 -23.20 3.73 -0.60
C SER A 377 -22.73 5.15 -0.28
N SER A 378 -23.40 6.17 -0.82
CA SER A 378 -23.12 7.57 -0.48
C SER A 378 -23.42 7.90 0.99
N GLU A 379 -24.33 7.17 1.62
CA GLU A 379 -24.75 7.37 3.00
C GLU A 379 -23.70 6.82 3.99
N ASP A 380 -23.08 5.69 3.62
CA ASP A 380 -22.05 4.99 4.40
C ASP A 380 -20.69 5.70 4.37
N LEU A 381 -20.50 6.65 3.46
CA LEU A 381 -19.20 7.30 3.23
C LEU A 381 -18.65 7.96 4.50
N LYS A 382 -19.52 8.64 5.25
CA LYS A 382 -19.13 9.36 6.47
C LYS A 382 -18.69 8.42 7.59
N GLU A 383 -19.36 7.29 7.73
CA GLU A 383 -19.11 6.34 8.82
C GLU A 383 -17.86 5.49 8.56
N PHE A 384 -17.68 5.00 7.34
CA PHE A 384 -16.62 4.03 7.02
C PHE A 384 -15.35 4.63 6.42
N SER A 385 -15.43 5.76 5.72
CA SER A 385 -14.25 6.39 5.10
C SER A 385 -13.73 7.62 5.85
N GLY A 386 -14.51 8.17 6.77
CA GLY A 386 -14.23 9.44 7.42
C GLY A 386 -14.35 10.66 6.50
N LEU A 387 -14.76 10.47 5.24
CA LEU A 387 -15.03 11.54 4.29
C LEU A 387 -16.41 12.13 4.57
N THR A 388 -16.47 13.42 4.83
CA THR A 388 -17.74 14.13 4.94
C THR A 388 -18.22 14.56 3.56
N THR A 389 -19.42 14.14 3.19
CA THR A 389 -20.12 14.67 2.02
C THR A 389 -20.69 16.05 2.34
N SER A 390 -20.41 17.03 1.49
CA SER A 390 -21.02 18.36 1.56
C SER A 390 -21.82 18.59 0.30
N VAL A 391 -23.11 18.88 0.46
CA VAL A 391 -23.96 19.31 -0.66
C VAL A 391 -23.87 20.82 -0.76
N ILE A 392 -23.47 21.33 -1.92
CA ILE A 392 -23.44 22.76 -2.19
C ILE A 392 -24.86 23.18 -2.59
N MET A 393 -25.52 23.98 -1.77
CA MET A 393 -26.80 24.59 -2.13
C MET A 393 -26.54 25.91 -2.85
N GLN A 394 -27.08 26.04 -4.05
CA GLN A 394 -27.07 27.29 -4.80
C GLN A 394 -28.37 28.04 -4.56
N ARG A 395 -28.27 29.37 -4.43
CA ARG A 395 -29.43 30.25 -4.28
C ARG A 395 -29.25 31.48 -5.14
N GLN A 396 -30.24 31.76 -5.96
CA GLN A 396 -30.30 32.98 -6.76
C GLN A 396 -31.57 33.76 -6.44
N THR A 397 -31.44 35.07 -6.30
CA THR A 397 -32.57 35.95 -6.02
C THR A 397 -32.69 36.99 -7.11
N LEU A 398 -33.89 37.15 -7.65
CA LEU A 398 -34.19 38.11 -8.71
C LEU A 398 -35.48 38.87 -8.41
N SER A 399 -35.56 40.06 -8.98
CA SER A 399 -36.80 40.84 -9.01
C SER A 399 -37.74 40.25 -10.05
N PHE A 400 -39.03 40.22 -9.77
CA PHE A 400 -40.05 39.76 -10.72
C PHE A 400 -41.30 40.62 -10.62
N ASN A 401 -41.57 41.42 -11.65
CA ASN A 401 -42.67 42.40 -11.63
C ASN A 401 -43.98 41.92 -12.26
N ALA A 402 -44.02 40.71 -12.83
CA ALA A 402 -45.22 40.16 -13.44
C ALA A 402 -46.10 39.39 -12.43
N SER A 403 -47.33 39.06 -12.83
CA SER A 403 -48.26 38.31 -11.97
C SER A 403 -47.73 36.89 -11.72
N ILE A 404 -47.84 36.42 -10.49
CA ILE A 404 -47.43 35.06 -10.10
C ILE A 404 -48.17 33.98 -10.90
N ASN A 405 -49.41 34.25 -11.31
CA ASN A 405 -50.21 33.32 -12.12
C ASN A 405 -49.62 33.14 -13.53
N ILE A 406 -48.95 34.17 -14.08
CA ILE A 406 -48.28 34.10 -15.38
C ILE A 406 -47.04 33.22 -15.27
N LEU A 407 -46.29 33.36 -14.17
CA LEU A 407 -45.13 32.51 -13.92
C LEU A 407 -45.53 31.05 -13.73
N HIS A 408 -46.56 30.80 -12.92
CA HIS A 408 -47.09 29.46 -12.68
C HIS A 408 -47.51 28.79 -13.99
N TYR A 409 -48.26 29.50 -14.84
CA TYR A 409 -48.62 29.02 -16.18
C TYR A 409 -47.41 28.66 -17.04
N HIS A 410 -46.40 29.55 -17.14
CA HIS A 410 -45.23 29.28 -17.97
C HIS A 410 -44.37 28.12 -17.45
N LEU A 411 -44.29 27.94 -16.13
CA LEU A 411 -43.61 26.81 -15.53
C LEU A 411 -44.39 25.50 -15.78
N GLU A 412 -45.73 25.51 -15.65
CA GLU A 412 -46.57 24.34 -15.95
C GLU A 412 -46.47 23.92 -17.42
N GLN A 413 -46.42 24.88 -18.35
CA GLN A 413 -46.27 24.59 -19.77
C GLN A 413 -44.93 23.89 -20.11
N MET A 414 -43.87 24.18 -19.35
CA MET A 414 -42.53 23.63 -19.60
C MET A 414 -42.24 22.35 -18.83
N PHE A 415 -42.76 22.22 -17.60
CA PHE A 415 -42.40 21.14 -16.68
C PHE A 415 -43.56 20.25 -16.23
N GLY A 416 -44.80 20.51 -16.69
CA GLY A 416 -45.98 19.70 -16.38
C GLY A 416 -46.66 20.10 -15.07
N ALA A 417 -47.33 19.14 -14.42
CA ALA A 417 -48.07 19.38 -13.18
C ALA A 417 -47.13 19.86 -12.06
N ILE A 418 -47.45 21.01 -11.48
CA ILE A 418 -46.68 21.66 -10.44
C ILE A 418 -47.39 21.49 -9.10
N GLU A 419 -46.70 20.97 -8.08
CA GLU A 419 -47.26 20.86 -6.73
C GLU A 419 -47.22 22.21 -5.99
N ASP A 420 -48.37 22.73 -5.58
CA ASP A 420 -48.45 23.89 -4.70
C ASP A 420 -48.51 23.44 -3.23
N GLN A 421 -47.59 23.93 -2.37
CA GLN A 421 -47.60 23.65 -0.92
C GLN A 421 -47.52 24.94 -0.12
N ILE A 422 -48.20 25.04 1.03
CA ILE A 422 -48.25 26.24 1.88
C ILE A 422 -47.33 26.06 3.12
N ASP A 423 -46.61 27.10 3.54
CA ASP A 423 -45.71 27.07 4.71
C ASP A 423 -46.44 27.30 6.06
N GLU A 424 -45.81 26.87 7.16
CA GLU A 424 -46.35 26.92 8.53
C GLU A 424 -46.51 28.33 9.13
N ASN A 425 -45.92 29.37 8.53
CA ASN A 425 -45.83 30.72 9.12
C ASN A 425 -46.92 31.72 8.67
N ASN A 426 -47.97 31.27 7.97
CA ASN A 426 -49.17 32.06 7.62
C ASN A 426 -48.93 33.43 6.93
N ASN A 427 -47.73 33.69 6.42
CA ASN A 427 -47.51 34.67 5.37
C ASN A 427 -48.22 34.15 4.12
N ARG A 428 -48.78 35.04 3.28
CA ARG A 428 -49.27 34.67 1.94
C ARG A 428 -48.08 34.27 1.06
N LEU A 429 -47.56 33.09 1.33
CA LEU A 429 -46.63 32.39 0.48
C LEU A 429 -47.47 31.81 -0.65
N PHE A 430 -47.39 32.43 -1.81
CA PHE A 430 -47.34 31.64 -3.02
C PHE A 430 -46.02 30.88 -2.98
N LYS A 431 -45.94 29.86 -2.13
CA LYS A 431 -44.98 28.78 -2.33
C LYS A 431 -45.58 28.00 -3.48
N VAL A 432 -45.23 28.44 -4.68
CA VAL A 432 -45.08 27.49 -5.77
C VAL A 432 -43.91 26.62 -5.32
N ASN A 433 -44.17 25.65 -4.44
CA ASN A 433 -43.28 24.54 -4.16
C ASN A 433 -43.31 23.61 -5.39
N SER A 434 -43.23 24.22 -6.59
CA SER A 434 -43.00 23.54 -7.84
C SER A 434 -41.63 22.96 -7.72
N LEU A 435 -41.63 21.73 -7.27
CA LEU A 435 -40.60 20.79 -7.51
C LEU A 435 -40.60 20.59 -9.02
N VAL A 436 -39.90 21.46 -9.74
CA VAL A 436 -39.56 21.19 -11.12
C VAL A 436 -38.69 19.94 -11.08
N MET A 437 -39.30 18.80 -11.44
CA MET A 437 -38.72 17.46 -11.34
C MET A 437 -38.19 17.07 -9.94
N ASN A 438 -38.78 17.54 -8.84
CA ASN A 438 -38.29 17.29 -7.47
C ASN A 438 -36.91 17.90 -7.11
N ILE A 439 -36.45 18.92 -7.85
CA ILE A 439 -35.04 19.35 -7.79
C ILE A 439 -34.83 20.85 -7.48
N VAL A 440 -35.52 21.76 -8.20
CA VAL A 440 -35.35 23.22 -8.04
C VAL A 440 -36.53 23.79 -7.29
N SER A 441 -36.29 24.55 -6.22
CA SER A 441 -37.34 25.21 -5.45
C SER A 441 -37.43 26.70 -5.79
N VAL A 442 -38.63 27.18 -6.10
CA VAL A 442 -38.90 28.59 -6.43
C VAL A 442 -39.72 29.22 -5.31
N ARG A 443 -39.13 30.14 -4.54
CA ARG A 443 -39.78 30.80 -3.40
C ARG A 443 -40.04 32.27 -3.67
N CYS A 444 -41.29 32.70 -3.56
CA CYS A 444 -41.66 34.12 -3.56
C CYS A 444 -41.56 34.68 -2.13
N LEU A 445 -40.57 35.53 -1.87
CA LEU A 445 -40.28 36.02 -0.51
C LEU A 445 -41.13 37.25 -0.12
N GLN A 446 -41.30 38.21 -1.05
CA GLN A 446 -42.03 39.48 -0.86
C GLN A 446 -42.63 39.95 -2.21
N LYS A 447 -43.43 41.05 -2.23
CA LYS A 447 -43.91 41.65 -3.49
C LYS A 447 -42.71 41.91 -4.41
N ASN A 448 -42.68 41.20 -5.52
CA ASN A 448 -41.71 41.29 -6.61
C ASN A 448 -40.32 40.68 -6.36
N ILE A 449 -40.14 39.75 -5.41
CA ILE A 449 -38.86 39.05 -5.23
C ILE A 449 -39.06 37.52 -5.28
N ILE A 450 -38.32 36.87 -6.17
CA ILE A 450 -38.28 35.41 -6.33
C ILE A 450 -36.88 34.89 -6.01
N SER A 451 -36.81 33.82 -5.23
CA SER A 451 -35.59 33.10 -4.91
C SER A 451 -35.66 31.68 -5.47
N LEU A 452 -34.71 31.30 -6.31
CA LEU A 452 -34.47 29.92 -6.70
C LEU A 452 -33.46 29.31 -5.72
N GLU A 453 -33.70 28.09 -5.28
CA GLU A 453 -32.77 27.34 -4.43
C GLU A 453 -32.74 25.87 -4.90
N TRP A 454 -31.54 25.36 -5.18
CA TRP A 454 -31.32 23.99 -5.66
C TRP A 454 -29.97 23.43 -5.21
N PRO A 455 -29.82 22.10 -5.10
CA PRO A 455 -28.50 21.47 -4.92
C PRO A 455 -27.68 21.58 -6.21
N GLY A 456 -26.47 22.14 -6.13
CA GLY A 456 -25.60 22.37 -7.29
C GLY A 456 -25.04 21.07 -7.86
N ASN A 457 -25.45 20.73 -9.08
CA ASN A 457 -24.86 19.69 -9.92
C ASN A 457 -25.23 19.94 -11.39
N ALA A 458 -24.53 19.35 -12.35
CA ALA A 458 -24.69 19.68 -13.77
C ALA A 458 -26.14 19.53 -14.30
N LEU A 459 -26.89 18.55 -13.81
CA LEU A 459 -28.27 18.32 -14.22
C LEU A 459 -29.20 19.37 -13.59
N ASN A 460 -29.07 19.60 -12.28
CA ASN A 460 -29.86 20.56 -11.53
C ASN A 460 -29.59 22.00 -11.98
N ASP A 461 -28.34 22.33 -12.31
CA ASP A 461 -27.95 23.65 -12.81
C ASP A 461 -28.61 23.93 -14.17
N THR A 462 -28.69 22.92 -15.05
CA THR A 462 -29.37 23.04 -16.36
C THR A 462 -30.88 23.29 -16.18
N ILE A 463 -31.50 22.61 -15.22
CA ILE A 463 -32.91 22.80 -14.88
C ILE A 463 -33.11 24.19 -14.27
N ALA A 464 -32.24 24.62 -13.35
CA ALA A 464 -32.30 25.92 -12.71
C ALA A 464 -32.13 27.08 -13.72
N ASP A 465 -31.21 26.95 -14.68
CA ASP A 465 -31.03 27.90 -15.78
C ASP A 465 -32.29 27.98 -16.66
N SER A 466 -32.94 26.84 -16.91
CA SER A 466 -34.20 26.79 -17.67
C SER A 466 -35.34 27.50 -16.93
N VAL A 467 -35.46 27.28 -15.62
CA VAL A 467 -36.43 27.98 -14.75
C VAL A 467 -36.12 29.48 -14.71
N LEU A 468 -34.86 29.88 -14.59
CA LEU A 468 -34.44 31.28 -14.61
C LEU A 468 -34.81 31.96 -15.94
N ALA A 469 -34.55 31.29 -17.07
CA ALA A 469 -34.90 31.80 -18.40
C ALA A 469 -36.41 32.03 -18.53
N ILE A 470 -37.23 31.13 -17.99
CA ILE A 470 -38.70 31.27 -17.96
C ILE A 470 -39.12 32.48 -17.12
N ILE A 471 -38.52 32.67 -15.94
CA ILE A 471 -38.85 33.82 -15.09
C ILE A 471 -38.52 35.15 -15.80
N LEU A 472 -37.36 35.23 -16.46
CA LEU A 472 -36.97 36.40 -17.25
C LEU A 472 -37.89 36.63 -18.46
N ALA A 473 -38.31 35.56 -19.14
CA ALA A 473 -39.25 35.64 -20.26
C ALA A 473 -40.65 36.09 -19.83
N ALA A 474 -41.13 35.58 -18.69
CA ALA A 474 -42.43 35.95 -18.12
C ALA A 474 -42.48 37.42 -17.70
N GLU A 475 -41.36 38.00 -17.26
CA GLU A 475 -41.27 39.44 -16.95
C GLU A 475 -41.43 40.31 -18.21
N ASN A 476 -40.80 39.93 -19.33
CA ASN A 476 -40.92 40.65 -20.61
C ASN A 476 -42.35 40.59 -21.20
N ASN A 477 -43.11 39.53 -20.91
CA ASN A 477 -44.48 39.36 -21.40
C ASN A 477 -45.55 40.07 -20.55
N GLY A 478 -45.15 40.80 -19.50
CA GLY A 478 -46.03 41.39 -18.48
C GLY A 478 -47.07 42.41 -18.95
N ASN A 479 -47.06 42.84 -20.22
CA ASN A 479 -48.06 43.77 -20.78
C ASN A 479 -48.97 43.18 -21.87
N HIS A 480 -48.79 41.92 -22.26
CA HIS A 480 -49.56 41.31 -23.36
C HIS A 480 -49.99 39.87 -23.07
N CYS A 481 -50.75 39.63 -21.99
CA CYS A 481 -51.50 38.38 -21.80
C CYS A 481 -52.76 38.64 -20.98
N LEU A 482 -53.76 39.30 -21.57
CA LEU A 482 -55.15 39.25 -21.11
C LEU A 482 -55.79 37.99 -21.71
N HIS A 483 -55.58 36.82 -21.09
CA HIS A 483 -56.42 35.66 -21.42
C HIS A 483 -56.84 34.92 -20.15
N THR A 484 -58.16 34.97 -19.99
CA THR A 484 -59.04 34.20 -19.12
C THR A 484 -58.75 32.70 -19.19
N GLY A 485 -59.01 31.98 -18.09
CA GLY A 485 -58.97 30.51 -18.08
C GLY A 485 -59.75 29.91 -19.25
N PHE A 486 -59.25 28.79 -19.78
CA PHE A 486 -59.86 28.06 -20.88
C PHE A 486 -61.32 27.72 -20.55
N ASP A 487 -62.26 28.43 -21.16
CA ASP A 487 -63.69 28.15 -21.07
C ASP A 487 -63.98 26.86 -21.84
N TYR A 488 -64.68 25.91 -21.22
CA TYR A 488 -65.14 24.66 -21.84
C TYR A 488 -65.87 24.92 -23.18
N LYS A 489 -66.51 26.10 -23.27
CA LYS A 489 -67.14 26.65 -24.46
C LYS A 489 -66.19 26.90 -25.64
N GLU A 490 -64.96 27.33 -25.38
CA GLU A 490 -63.99 27.63 -26.45
C GLU A 490 -63.39 26.33 -27.04
N LYS A 491 -63.12 25.33 -26.19
CA LYS A 491 -62.71 23.98 -26.63
C LYS A 491 -63.79 23.33 -27.49
N LYS A 492 -65.05 23.41 -27.06
CA LYS A 492 -66.22 22.93 -27.82
C LYS A 492 -66.35 23.63 -29.18
N ASN A 493 -66.24 24.95 -29.22
CA ASN A 493 -66.34 25.72 -30.47
C ASN A 493 -65.23 25.38 -31.48
N ARG A 494 -64.00 25.13 -31.02
CA ARG A 494 -62.89 24.76 -31.92
C ARG A 494 -63.05 23.34 -32.49
N ILE A 495 -63.49 22.39 -31.66
CA ILE A 495 -63.80 21.03 -32.12
C ILE A 495 -64.98 21.07 -33.10
N GLU A 496 -66.00 21.89 -32.84
CA GLU A 496 -67.12 22.11 -33.76
C GLU A 496 -66.66 22.68 -35.10
N MET A 497 -65.81 23.71 -35.11
CA MET A 497 -65.24 24.26 -36.35
C MET A 497 -64.46 23.22 -37.15
N PHE A 498 -63.65 22.40 -36.47
CA PHE A 498 -62.86 21.36 -37.13
C PHE A 498 -63.75 20.28 -37.75
N LEU A 499 -64.76 19.81 -37.01
CA LEU A 499 -65.73 18.83 -37.52
C LEU A 499 -66.61 19.41 -38.63
N LYS A 500 -67.02 20.68 -38.54
CA LYS A 500 -67.72 21.39 -39.63
C LYS A 500 -66.86 21.50 -40.88
N SER A 501 -65.54 21.70 -40.75
CA SER A 501 -64.64 21.78 -41.91
C SER A 501 -64.55 20.44 -42.67
N GLN A 502 -64.62 19.32 -41.97
CA GLN A 502 -64.48 17.98 -42.54
C GLN A 502 -65.80 17.36 -43.01
N PHE A 503 -66.89 17.63 -42.28
CA PHE A 503 -68.20 17.02 -42.53
C PHE A 503 -69.27 18.01 -43.02
N GLY A 504 -68.97 19.32 -43.07
CA GLY A 504 -69.85 20.33 -43.67
C GLY A 504 -71.25 20.38 -43.04
N GLN A 505 -72.28 20.36 -43.89
CA GLN A 505 -73.69 20.43 -43.49
C GLN A 505 -74.22 19.15 -42.83
N SER A 506 -73.43 18.07 -42.80
CA SER A 506 -73.80 16.80 -42.16
C SER A 506 -73.67 16.81 -40.64
N LEU A 507 -73.05 17.84 -40.05
CA LEU A 507 -72.92 18.00 -38.60
C LEU A 507 -74.12 18.75 -38.02
N VAL A 508 -74.85 18.09 -37.14
CA VAL A 508 -75.93 18.67 -36.32
C VAL A 508 -75.42 18.78 -34.88
N VAL A 509 -75.49 19.99 -34.32
CA VAL A 509 -74.98 20.29 -32.98
C VAL A 509 -76.18 20.48 -32.04
N ASN A 510 -76.31 19.60 -31.06
CA ASN A 510 -77.20 19.77 -29.91
C ASN A 510 -76.36 20.04 -28.65
N ASP A 511 -76.98 20.63 -27.62
CA ASP A 511 -76.27 21.24 -26.49
C ASP A 511 -75.18 20.36 -25.84
N ASP A 512 -75.29 19.03 -25.85
CA ASP A 512 -74.26 18.13 -25.29
C ASP A 512 -73.81 16.99 -26.24
N ILE A 513 -74.32 16.91 -27.48
CA ILE A 513 -74.01 15.82 -28.42
C ILE A 513 -73.82 16.38 -29.83
N PHE A 514 -72.75 15.94 -30.51
CA PHE A 514 -72.55 16.20 -31.94
C PHE A 514 -72.99 14.98 -32.75
N GLU A 515 -73.89 15.18 -33.72
CA GLU A 515 -74.36 14.12 -34.61
C GLU A 515 -73.88 14.36 -36.04
N ILE A 516 -73.29 13.35 -36.67
CA ILE A 516 -72.87 13.37 -38.07
C ILE A 516 -73.78 12.43 -38.87
N HIS A 517 -74.52 13.02 -39.82
CA HIS A 517 -75.49 12.33 -40.68
C HIS A 517 -74.92 12.16 -42.09
N ILE A 518 -74.59 10.93 -42.48
CA ILE A 518 -74.14 10.59 -43.84
C ILE A 518 -75.03 9.46 -44.38
N ASP A 519 -75.76 9.75 -45.46
CA ASP A 519 -76.77 8.88 -46.07
C ASP A 519 -77.84 8.40 -45.08
N HIS A 520 -77.90 7.09 -44.78
CA HIS A 520 -78.81 6.49 -43.80
C HIS A 520 -78.15 6.17 -42.45
N HIS A 521 -76.92 6.62 -42.23
CA HIS A 521 -76.13 6.29 -41.03
C HIS A 521 -75.86 7.55 -40.19
N ILE A 522 -75.98 7.38 -38.87
CA ILE A 522 -75.81 8.44 -37.88
C ILE A 522 -74.67 8.05 -36.94
N ALA A 523 -73.70 8.94 -36.77
CA ALA A 523 -72.65 8.82 -35.77
C ALA A 523 -72.85 9.90 -34.70
N LYS A 524 -72.97 9.49 -33.43
CA LYS A 524 -73.10 10.40 -32.29
C LYS A 524 -71.78 10.48 -31.54
N ILE A 525 -71.37 11.68 -31.17
CA ILE A 525 -70.16 11.96 -30.42
C ILE A 525 -70.57 12.50 -29.06
N ASN A 526 -70.17 11.81 -27.99
CA ASN A 526 -70.31 12.31 -26.63
C ASN A 526 -69.17 13.30 -26.34
N LEU A 527 -69.51 14.54 -25.96
CA LEU A 527 -68.53 15.60 -25.75
C LEU A 527 -67.79 15.50 -24.40
N GLU A 528 -68.28 14.70 -23.46
CA GLU A 528 -67.61 14.47 -22.17
C GLU A 528 -66.60 13.33 -22.27
N THR A 529 -66.95 12.23 -22.95
CA THR A 529 -66.09 11.04 -23.08
C THR A 529 -65.29 11.00 -24.38
N PHE A 530 -65.60 11.85 -25.36
CA PHE A 530 -65.05 11.84 -26.73
C PHE A 530 -65.21 10.51 -27.47
N GLU A 531 -66.19 9.68 -27.07
CA GLU A 531 -66.49 8.41 -27.71
C GLU A 531 -67.49 8.60 -28.87
N VAL A 532 -67.32 7.79 -29.93
CA VAL A 532 -68.16 7.80 -31.13
C VAL A 532 -69.05 6.56 -31.16
N GLU A 533 -70.35 6.77 -31.03
CA GLU A 533 -71.39 5.74 -31.17
C GLU A 533 -71.95 5.75 -32.59
N CYS A 534 -71.74 4.67 -33.34
CA CYS A 534 -72.32 4.49 -34.67
C CYS A 534 -72.47 2.99 -34.98
N THR A 535 -73.60 2.60 -35.57
CA THR A 535 -73.89 1.21 -35.99
C THR A 535 -73.13 0.81 -37.26
N TYR A 536 -72.59 1.77 -38.02
CA TYR A 536 -71.83 1.52 -39.25
C TYR A 536 -70.34 1.77 -39.02
N GLU A 537 -69.57 0.69 -38.98
CA GLU A 537 -68.15 0.67 -38.60
C GLU A 537 -67.25 1.60 -39.45
N PRO A 538 -67.40 1.72 -40.79
CA PRO A 538 -66.58 2.62 -41.59
C PRO A 538 -66.78 4.10 -41.24
N LEU A 539 -68.02 4.49 -40.90
CA LEU A 539 -68.32 5.85 -40.47
C LEU A 539 -67.78 6.10 -39.06
N ARG A 540 -67.92 5.13 -38.15
CA ARG A 540 -67.36 5.19 -36.79
C ARG A 540 -65.85 5.40 -36.82
N SER A 541 -65.13 4.60 -37.60
CA SER A 541 -63.66 4.69 -37.70
C SER A 541 -63.22 6.04 -38.29
N ARG A 542 -63.93 6.55 -39.30
CA ARG A 542 -63.61 7.85 -39.92
C ARG A 542 -63.85 9.01 -38.96
N VAL A 543 -64.99 9.03 -38.27
CA VAL A 543 -65.32 10.08 -37.31
C VAL A 543 -64.38 10.06 -36.11
N SER A 544 -64.05 8.86 -35.58
CA SER A 544 -63.09 8.71 -34.49
C SER A 544 -61.68 9.18 -34.87
N HIS A 545 -61.22 8.89 -36.09
CA HIS A 545 -59.92 9.35 -36.57
C HIS A 545 -59.86 10.89 -36.71
N VAL A 546 -60.91 11.50 -37.26
CA VAL A 546 -60.99 12.97 -37.39
C VAL A 546 -61.11 13.64 -36.02
N LEU A 547 -61.86 13.06 -35.09
CA LEU A 547 -61.97 13.56 -33.72
C LEU A 547 -60.63 13.48 -32.97
N GLY A 548 -59.89 12.38 -33.12
CA GLY A 548 -58.54 12.24 -32.57
C GLY A 548 -57.57 13.29 -33.11
N GLY A 549 -57.63 13.59 -34.42
CA GLY A 549 -56.86 14.67 -35.03
C GLY A 549 -57.23 16.06 -34.50
N ALA A 550 -58.53 16.32 -34.28
CA ALA A 550 -59.00 17.57 -33.70
C ALA A 550 -58.50 17.75 -32.26
N ILE A 551 -58.56 16.71 -31.43
CA ILE A 551 -58.08 16.72 -30.05
C ILE A 551 -56.56 16.93 -30.00
N ALA A 552 -55.79 16.21 -30.82
CA ALA A 552 -54.33 16.35 -30.88
C ALA A 552 -53.87 17.77 -31.30
N THR A 553 -54.67 18.47 -32.10
CA THR A 553 -54.36 19.84 -32.55
C THR A 553 -54.69 20.89 -31.47
N ILE A 554 -55.57 20.56 -30.52
CA ILE A 554 -56.09 21.49 -29.49
C ILE A 554 -55.47 21.22 -28.10
N THR A 555 -54.79 20.08 -27.92
CA THR A 555 -54.19 19.67 -26.63
C THR A 555 -52.70 20.07 -26.57
N PRO A 556 -52.19 20.63 -25.44
CA PRO A 556 -50.76 20.91 -25.26
C PRO A 556 -49.91 19.64 -25.37
N PHE A 557 -48.61 19.80 -25.66
CA PHE A 557 -47.71 18.73 -26.14
C PHE A 557 -47.41 17.58 -25.16
N VAL A 558 -47.98 17.56 -23.94
CA VAL A 558 -47.75 16.47 -22.98
C VAL A 558 -49.02 16.21 -22.17
N GLU A 559 -49.85 15.27 -22.63
CA GLU A 559 -50.51 14.34 -21.70
C GLU A 559 -49.89 12.95 -21.91
N PRO A 560 -49.68 12.19 -20.84
CA PRO A 560 -48.91 10.96 -20.89
C PRO A 560 -49.63 9.92 -21.73
N PHE A 561 -48.87 9.22 -22.57
CA PHE A 561 -49.21 7.86 -22.95
C PHE A 561 -49.47 7.07 -21.66
N THR A 562 -50.73 6.94 -21.28
CA THR A 562 -51.13 6.00 -20.24
C THR A 562 -50.88 4.61 -20.78
N GLU A 563 -49.95 3.91 -20.14
CA GLU A 563 -49.67 2.49 -20.32
C GLU A 563 -50.99 1.71 -20.25
N ASN A 564 -51.53 1.27 -21.40
CA ASN A 564 -52.45 0.13 -21.47
C ASN A 564 -52.77 -0.37 -22.90
N ASN A 565 -51.87 -0.22 -23.88
CA ASN A 565 -52.08 -0.82 -25.20
C ASN A 565 -50.80 -1.20 -25.94
N ILE A 566 -49.92 -1.97 -25.30
CA ILE A 566 -48.96 -2.81 -26.03
C ILE A 566 -49.23 -4.26 -25.62
N LYS A 567 -50.11 -4.91 -26.39
CA LYS A 567 -50.01 -6.35 -26.56
C LYS A 567 -48.66 -6.61 -27.20
N THR A 568 -47.77 -7.21 -26.43
CA THR A 568 -46.58 -7.90 -26.92
C THR A 568 -47.01 -8.92 -27.96
N ASN A 569 -46.54 -8.76 -29.19
CA ASN A 569 -46.18 -9.86 -30.06
C ASN A 569 -45.28 -9.35 -31.19
N ASP A 570 -44.25 -10.14 -31.42
CA ASP A 570 -43.37 -10.17 -32.59
C ASP A 570 -42.34 -9.04 -32.69
N ILE A 571 -41.07 -9.37 -32.43
CA ILE A 571 -39.99 -9.46 -33.43
C ILE A 571 -38.73 -10.01 -32.71
N GLU A 572 -38.52 -11.32 -32.81
CA GLU A 572 -37.17 -11.90 -32.84
C GLU A 572 -36.68 -11.80 -34.28
N LYS A 573 -35.55 -11.11 -34.50
CA LYS A 573 -34.49 -11.36 -35.51
C LYS A 573 -33.66 -10.09 -35.72
N GLU A 574 -32.47 -10.07 -35.14
CA GLU A 574 -31.17 -10.17 -35.86
C GLU A 574 -30.04 -10.40 -34.86
#